data_AF-A0A2M7SPX3-F1
#
_entry.id   AF-A0A2M7SPX3-F1
#
_cell.length_a   1.000
_cell.length_b   1.000
_cell.length_c   1.000
_cell.angle_alpha   90.00
_cell.angle_beta   90.00
_cell.angle_gamma   90.00
#
_symmetry.space_group_name_H-M   'P 1'
#
loop_
_entity.id
_entity.type
_entity.pdbx_description
1 polymer ?
#
loop_
_entity_poly.entity_id
_entity_poly.type
_entity_poly.pdbx_seq_one_letter_code
_entity_poly.pdbx_strand_id
1 'polypeptide(L)'
;MMLRSFIAIEMPAELQDAMDKSTAGLKKALARPLVRWATPHNVHLTMKFLGDVSPANLELLAQALKVETGQHAGFSLSIGGLGV
;
A
#
# COMPACT_ATOMS: atom_id res chain seq x y z
N MET A 1 -2.48 -16.83 -17.88
CA MET A 1 -3.21 -15.93 -16.96
C MET A 1 -2.36 -14.69 -16.71
N MET A 2 -2.95 -13.50 -16.68
CA MET A 2 -2.25 -12.27 -16.28
C MET A 2 -2.71 -11.81 -14.89
N LEU A 3 -1.83 -11.15 -14.16
CA LEU A 3 -2.07 -10.66 -12.80
C LEU A 3 -1.94 -9.13 -12.77
N ARG A 4 -2.99 -8.44 -12.31
CA ARG A 4 -2.87 -7.01 -12.00
C ARG A 4 -1.95 -6.83 -10.80
N SER A 5 -0.83 -6.16 -11.04
CA SER A 5 0.29 -6.11 -10.10
C SER A 5 0.75 -4.67 -9.87
N PHE A 6 1.34 -4.44 -8.70
CA PHE A 6 1.97 -3.18 -8.33
C PHE A 6 3.10 -3.45 -7.32
N ILE A 7 3.98 -2.48 -7.14
CA ILE A 7 5.04 -2.49 -6.12
C ILE A 7 4.56 -1.59 -4.98
N ALA A 8 4.66 -2.05 -3.75
CA ALA A 8 4.28 -1.28 -2.57
C ALA A 8 5.25 -1.46 -1.41
N ILE A 9 5.25 -0.47 -0.52
CA ILE A 9 5.84 -0.57 0.82
C ILE A 9 4.71 -0.96 1.77
N GLU A 10 4.90 -2.07 2.48
CA GLU A 10 3.98 -2.54 3.52
C GLU A 10 4.01 -1.58 4.71
N MET A 11 2.85 -1.26 5.27
CA MET A 11 2.76 -0.42 6.45
C MET A 11 2.88 -1.28 7.72
N PRO A 12 3.73 -0.91 8.68
CA PRO A 12 3.74 -1.50 10.02
C PRO A 12 2.35 -1.48 10.67
N ALA A 13 2.05 -2.50 11.48
CA ALA A 13 0.75 -2.64 12.13
C ALA A 13 0.38 -1.41 12.98
N GLU A 14 1.37 -0.81 13.64
CA GLU A 14 1.18 0.39 14.47
C GLU A 14 0.69 1.59 13.63
N LEU A 15 1.18 1.72 12.40
CA LEU A 15 0.72 2.75 11.47
C LEU A 15 -0.68 2.45 10.93
N GLN A 16 -0.99 1.19 10.65
CA GLN A 16 -2.34 0.78 10.23
C GLN A 16 -3.38 1.13 11.31
N ASP A 17 -3.07 0.85 12.58
CA ASP A 17 -3.92 1.18 13.73
C ASP A 17 -4.06 2.70 13.92
N ALA A 18 -2.96 3.45 13.79
CA ALA A 18 -2.98 4.90 13.90
C ALA A 18 -3.85 5.54 12.81
N MET A 19 -3.78 5.04 11.57
CA MET A 19 -4.62 5.50 10.46
C MET A 19 -6.09 5.14 10.69
N ASP A 20 -6.39 3.94 11.20
CA ASP A 20 -7.77 3.54 11.50
C ASP A 20 -8.39 4.45 12.58
N LYS A 21 -7.65 4.70 13.66
CA LYS A 21 -8.06 5.63 14.73
C LYS A 21 -8.25 7.05 14.20
N SER A 22 -7.31 7.56 13.41
CA SER A 22 -7.38 8.92 12.86
C SER A 22 -8.53 9.11 11.87
N THR A 23 -9.00 8.04 11.21
CA THR A 23 -10.09 8.09 10.23
C THR A 23 -11.44 7.64 10.79
N ALA A 24 -11.51 7.16 12.03
CA ALA A 24 -12.73 6.62 12.65
C ALA A 24 -13.91 7.61 12.63
N GLY A 25 -13.66 8.90 12.90
CA GLY A 25 -14.68 9.94 12.83
C GLY A 25 -15.26 10.12 11.42
N LEU A 26 -14.39 10.12 10.40
CA LEU A 26 -14.80 10.21 9.00
C LEU A 26 -15.55 8.96 8.55
N LYS A 27 -15.09 7.77 8.95
CA LYS A 27 -15.77 6.50 8.69
C LYS A 27 -17.20 6.49 9.20
N LYS A 28 -17.41 7.05 10.40
CA LYS A 28 -18.74 7.18 11.00
C LYS A 28 -19.61 8.22 10.28
N ALA A 29 -19.04 9.37 9.92
CA ALA A 29 -19.77 10.44 9.23
C ALA A 29 -20.11 10.09 7.76
N LEU A 30 -19.23 9.35 7.09
CA LEU A 30 -19.33 8.95 5.68
C LEU A 30 -19.47 7.43 5.59
N ALA A 31 -20.46 6.88 6.30
CA ALA A 31 -20.75 5.45 6.24
C ALA A 31 -21.30 5.05 4.86
N ARG A 32 -21.40 3.74 4.61
CA ARG A 32 -22.08 3.24 3.41
C ARG A 32 -23.51 3.76 3.32
N PRO A 33 -24.03 4.04 2.10
CA PRO A 33 -23.42 3.75 0.81
C PRO A 33 -22.48 4.85 0.27
N LEU A 34 -22.27 5.95 1.01
CA LEU A 34 -21.54 7.13 0.52
C LEU A 34 -20.08 6.83 0.18
N VAL A 35 -19.38 6.13 1.08
CA VAL A 35 -17.97 5.79 0.90
C VAL A 35 -17.74 4.31 1.18
N ARG A 36 -16.98 3.65 0.30
CA ARG A 36 -16.42 2.32 0.54
C ARG A 36 -15.02 2.47 1.13
N TRP A 37 -14.91 2.26 2.43
CA TRP A 37 -13.65 2.30 3.14
C TRP A 37 -12.80 1.04 2.88
N ALA A 38 -11.49 1.23 2.70
CA ALA A 38 -10.53 0.14 2.66
C ALA A 38 -10.43 -0.54 4.04
N THR A 39 -10.14 -1.84 4.05
CA THR A 39 -9.85 -2.56 5.29
C THR A 39 -8.50 -2.10 5.85
N PRO A 40 -8.36 -1.92 7.19
CA PRO A 40 -7.11 -1.45 7.79
C PRO A 40 -5.88 -2.27 7.38
N HIS A 41 -6.03 -3.60 7.32
CA HIS A 41 -4.99 -4.55 6.95
C HIS A 41 -4.54 -4.50 5.47
N ASN A 42 -5.27 -3.77 4.62
CA ASN A 42 -4.91 -3.64 3.19
C ASN A 42 -4.19 -2.32 2.89
N VAL A 43 -3.89 -1.50 3.90
CA VAL A 43 -3.23 -0.20 3.66
C VAL A 43 -1.75 -0.39 3.39
N HIS A 44 -1.30 0.18 2.28
CA HIS A 44 0.09 0.14 1.80
C HIS A 44 0.41 1.44 1.07
N LEU A 45 1.69 1.76 0.94
CA LEU A 45 2.14 2.85 0.08
C LEU A 45 2.49 2.28 -1.29
N THR A 46 1.62 2.48 -2.27
CA THR A 46 1.91 2.08 -3.66
C THR A 46 3.02 2.94 -4.25
N MET A 47 4.05 2.28 -4.75
CA MET A 47 5.19 2.92 -5.40
C MET A 47 5.04 2.97 -6.91
N LYS A 48 4.55 1.88 -7.52
CA LYS A 48 4.39 1.78 -8.97
C LYS A 48 3.31 0.78 -9.35
N PHE A 49 2.34 1.20 -10.16
CA PHE A 49 1.41 0.30 -10.83
C PHE A 49 2.09 -0.35 -12.03
N LEU A 50 1.96 -1.67 -12.17
CA LEU A 50 2.56 -2.45 -13.25
C LEU A 50 1.51 -2.90 -14.28
N GLY A 51 0.23 -2.83 -13.94
CA GLY A 51 -0.84 -3.35 -14.78
C GLY A 51 -0.83 -4.89 -14.81
N ASP A 52 -1.16 -5.46 -15.96
CA ASP A 52 -1.23 -6.91 -16.15
C ASP A 52 0.15 -7.52 -16.43
N VAL A 53 0.59 -8.42 -15.55
CA VAL A 53 1.92 -9.06 -15.61
C VAL A 53 1.75 -10.58 -15.62
N SER A 54 2.59 -11.30 -16.37
CA SER A 54 2.60 -12.77 -16.34
C SER A 54 3.28 -13.28 -15.06
N PRO A 55 2.90 -14.45 -14.52
CA PRO A 55 3.54 -15.01 -13.33
C PRO A 55 5.07 -15.16 -13.47
N ALA A 56 5.55 -15.60 -14.63
CA ALA A 56 6.99 -15.72 -14.91
C ALA A 56 7.72 -14.36 -14.83
N ASN A 57 7.11 -13.30 -15.36
CA ASN A 57 7.69 -11.95 -15.26
C ASN A 57 7.62 -11.40 -13.83
N LEU A 58 6.64 -11.84 -13.03
CA LEU A 58 6.49 -11.43 -11.64
C LEU A 58 7.66 -11.95 -10.78
N GLU A 59 8.05 -13.21 -10.97
CA GLU A 59 9.20 -13.82 -10.26
C GLU A 59 10.52 -13.13 -10.63
N LEU A 60 10.73 -12.85 -11.92
CA LEU A 60 11.90 -12.11 -12.39
C LEU A 60 11.94 -10.70 -11.80
N LEU A 61 10.80 -10.01 -11.76
CA LEU A 61 10.69 -8.68 -11.18
C LEU A 61 10.98 -8.70 -9.67
N ALA A 62 10.48 -9.69 -8.94
CA ALA A 62 10.75 -9.83 -7.51
C ALA A 62 12.24 -10.02 -7.22
N GLN A 63 12.94 -10.81 -8.03
CA GLN A 63 14.38 -11.00 -7.91
C GLN A 63 15.16 -9.71 -8.22
N ALA A 64 14.80 -9.02 -9.30
CA ALA A 64 15.42 -7.75 -9.67
C ALA A 64 15.21 -6.68 -8.58
N LEU A 65 14.00 -6.59 -8.01
CA LEU A 65 13.70 -5.67 -6.92
C LEU A 65 14.52 -5.97 -5.67
N LYS A 66 14.74 -7.24 -5.33
CA LYS A 66 15.57 -7.62 -4.17
C LYS A 66 17.03 -7.16 -4.32
N VAL A 67 17.58 -7.24 -5.52
CA VAL A 67 18.94 -6.75 -5.80
C VAL A 67 18.97 -5.23 -5.72
N GLU A 68 18.04 -4.55 -6.40
CA GLU A 68 17.98 -3.10 -6.44
C GLU A 68 17.79 -2.49 -5.06
N THR A 69 16.81 -2.98 -4.28
CA THR A 69 16.54 -2.45 -2.94
C THR A 69 17.70 -2.67 -1.96
N GLY A 70 18.53 -3.70 -2.19
CA GLY A 70 19.76 -3.92 -1.43
C GLY A 70 20.84 -2.85 -1.62
N GLN A 71 20.73 -2.05 -2.69
CA GLN A 71 21.68 -0.96 -3.00
C GLN A 71 21.25 0.40 -2.40
N HIS A 72 20.04 0.48 -1.84
CA HIS A 72 19.52 1.70 -1.24
C HIS A 72 19.56 1.61 0.29
N ALA A 73 19.98 2.69 0.93
CA ALA A 73 19.87 2.79 2.39
C ALA A 73 18.40 2.89 2.80
N GLY A 74 18.06 2.27 3.94
CA GLY A 74 16.76 2.49 4.57
C GLY A 74 16.57 3.96 4.94
N PHE A 75 15.32 4.42 4.90
CA PHE A 75 14.97 5.81 5.22
C PHE A 75 13.73 5.86 6.10
N SER A 76 13.57 6.97 6.82
CA SER A 76 12.40 7.20 7.66
C SER A 76 11.31 7.93 6.88
N LEU A 77 10.09 7.44 7.01
CA LEU A 77 8.88 8.09 6.51
C LEU A 77 8.00 8.49 7.69
N SER A 78 7.35 9.64 7.57
CA SER A 78 6.28 10.05 8.48
C SER A 78 5.03 10.34 7.67
N ILE A 79 3.88 10.02 8.25
CA ILE A 79 2.57 10.21 7.62
C ILE A 79 1.85 11.31 8.40
N GLY A 80 1.24 12.26 7.70
CA GLY A 80 0.51 13.35 8.31
C GLY A 80 -0.50 13.97 7.36
N GLY A 81 -1.55 14.53 7.95
CA GLY A 81 -2.66 15.14 7.21
C GLY A 81 -3.60 14.13 6.56
N LEU A 82 -4.67 14.65 5.98
CA LEU A 82 -5.66 13.92 5.19
C LEU A 82 -5.86 14.67 3.88
N GLY A 83 -6.02 13.92 2.77
CA GLY A 83 -6.28 14.47 1.44
C GLY A 83 -7.63 14.04 0.88
N VAL A 84 -8.03 14.67 -0.24
CA VAL A 84 -9.22 14.34 -1.04
C VAL A 84 -8.86 14.12 -2.49
#